data_AF-A0A356IZ66-F1
#
_entry.id   AF-A0A356IZ66-F1
#
_cell.length_a   1.000
_cell.length_b   1.000
_cell.length_c   1.000
_cell.angle_alpha   90.00
_cell.angle_beta   90.00
_cell.angle_gamma   90.00
#
_symmetry.space_group_name_H-M   'P 1'
#
loop_
_entity.id
_entity.type
_entity.pdbx_description
1 polymer ?
#
loop_
_entity_poly.entity_id
_entity_poly.type
_entity_poly.pdbx_seq_one_letter_code
_entity_poly.pdbx_strand_id
1 'polypeptide(L)'
;MGSAAYLQAKQDPHRSAWKSAVITGVSYILSVIMLAVPYFLTHNMSCAFTFSILVGVTLIAFLTFYSAVVFDRRFWREFVETVGLMLATAAVTFVLGVFLGNAFGLQHIMS
;
A
#
# COMPACT_ATOMS: atom_id res chain seq x y z
N MET A 1 7.44 -7.64 10.14
CA MET A 1 8.05 -8.18 8.91
C MET A 1 9.59 -8.20 8.92
N GLY A 2 10.28 -7.32 9.65
CA GLY A 2 11.76 -7.30 9.69
C GLY A 2 12.46 -8.47 10.39
N SER A 3 11.87 -9.09 11.41
CA SER A 3 12.49 -10.19 12.16
C SER A 3 12.60 -11.49 11.36
N ALA A 4 11.58 -11.81 10.56
CA ALA A 4 11.58 -12.98 9.68
C ALA A 4 12.64 -12.85 8.57
N ALA A 5 12.83 -11.65 8.03
CA ALA A 5 13.86 -11.36 7.03
C ALA A 5 15.30 -11.47 7.59
N TYR A 6 15.53 -11.08 8.85
CA TYR A 6 16.82 -11.21 9.52
C TYR A 6 17.19 -12.68 9.80
N LEU A 7 16.22 -13.50 10.22
CA LEU A 7 16.45 -14.94 10.46
C LEU A 7 16.74 -15.69 9.16
N GLN A 8 16.01 -15.37 8.09
CA GLN A 8 16.20 -15.98 6.77
C GLN A 8 17.54 -15.55 6.13
N ALA A 9 18.00 -14.33 6.39
CA ALA A 9 19.31 -13.83 5.99
C ALA A 9 20.49 -14.52 6.69
N LYS A 10 20.31 -14.96 7.94
CA LYS A 10 21.37 -15.63 8.70
C LYS A 10 21.68 -17.03 8.16
N GLN A 11 20.76 -17.64 7.42
CA GLN A 11 20.91 -18.99 6.88
C GLN A 11 21.53 -19.03 5.47
N ASP A 12 21.71 -17.90 4.80
CA ASP A 12 22.12 -17.84 3.39
C ASP A 12 23.31 -16.86 3.18
N PRO A 13 24.57 -17.31 3.19
CA PRO A 13 25.76 -16.45 3.17
C PRO A 13 26.04 -15.76 1.82
N HIS A 14 25.19 -15.95 0.80
CA HIS A 14 25.34 -15.32 -0.53
C HIS A 14 24.20 -14.37 -0.92
N ARG A 15 23.15 -14.25 -0.10
CA ARG A 15 22.03 -13.34 -0.37
C ARG A 15 22.14 -12.13 0.55
N SER A 16 22.64 -11.02 -0.01
CA SER A 16 22.81 -9.75 0.68
C SER A 16 21.47 -9.21 1.19
N ALA A 17 21.12 -9.57 2.42
CA ALA A 17 19.90 -9.17 3.11
C ALA A 17 19.73 -7.65 3.16
N TRP A 18 20.86 -6.93 3.25
CA TRP A 18 20.92 -5.48 3.16
C TRP A 18 20.40 -4.96 1.81
N LYS A 19 20.88 -5.51 0.68
CA LYS A 19 20.44 -5.08 -0.65
C LYS A 19 18.95 -5.37 -0.86
N SER A 20 18.47 -6.54 -0.45
CA SER A 20 17.03 -6.88 -0.56
C SER A 20 16.14 -5.97 0.28
N ALA A 21 16.54 -5.63 1.51
CA ALA A 21 15.79 -4.71 2.37
C ALA A 21 15.73 -3.29 1.77
N VAL A 22 16.86 -2.79 1.26
CA VAL A 22 16.94 -1.46 0.63
C VAL A 22 16.10 -1.39 -0.65
N ILE A 23 16.21 -2.38 -1.54
CA ILE A 23 15.44 -2.42 -2.80
C ILE A 23 13.94 -2.47 -2.52
N THR A 24 13.51 -3.26 -1.53
CA THR A 24 12.09 -3.36 -1.14
C THR A 24 11.61 -2.04 -0.53
N GLY A 25 12.41 -1.42 0.35
CA GLY A 25 12.08 -0.13 0.96
C GLY A 25 11.96 1.01 -0.06
N VAL A 26 12.93 1.13 -0.98
CA VAL A 26 12.91 2.16 -2.03
C VAL A 26 11.73 1.96 -2.98
N SER A 27 11.41 0.72 -3.35
CA SER A 27 10.24 0.42 -4.18
C SER A 27 8.93 0.84 -3.50
N TYR A 28 8.84 0.70 -2.17
CA TYR A 28 7.67 1.12 -1.41
C TYR A 28 7.52 2.65 -1.39
N ILE A 29 8.62 3.36 -1.13
CA ILE A 29 8.64 4.84 -1.15
C ILE A 29 8.23 5.36 -2.53
N LEU A 30 8.80 4.78 -3.60
CA LEU A 30 8.47 5.17 -4.97
C LEU A 30 6.98 4.93 -5.31
N SER A 31 6.43 3.79 -4.88
CA SER A 31 5.02 3.47 -5.07
C SER A 31 4.12 4.48 -4.35
N VAL A 32 4.45 4.84 -3.10
CA VAL A 32 3.72 5.84 -2.33
C VAL A 32 3.77 7.21 -2.99
N ILE A 33 4.93 7.62 -3.50
CA ILE A 33 5.07 8.89 -4.23
C ILE A 33 4.16 8.88 -5.47
N MET A 34 4.15 7.81 -6.27
CA MET A 34 3.25 7.68 -7.41
C MET A 34 1.77 7.77 -7.02
N LEU A 35 1.37 7.18 -5.89
CA LEU A 35 -0.01 7.29 -5.39
C LEU A 35 -0.34 8.69 -4.83
N ALA A 36 0.66 9.46 -4.39
CA ALA A 36 0.48 10.79 -3.84
C ALA A 36 0.37 11.89 -4.91
N VAL A 37 1.00 11.71 -6.08
CA VAL A 37 0.93 12.66 -7.22
C VAL A 37 -0.51 13.10 -7.58
N PRO A 38 -1.52 12.20 -7.71
CA PRO A 38 -2.87 12.63 -8.07
C PRO A 38 -3.55 13.53 -7.03
N TYR A 39 -3.15 13.45 -5.76
CA TYR A 39 -3.65 14.36 -4.72
C TYR A 39 -3.06 15.78 -4.84
N PHE A 40 -1.86 15.93 -5.42
CA PHE A 40 -1.25 17.24 -5.64
C PHE A 40 -1.76 17.94 -6.91
N LEU A 41 -2.25 17.19 -7.89
CA LEU A 41 -2.72 17.73 -9.17
C LEU A 41 -4.21 18.12 -9.17
N THR A 42 -5.01 17.63 -8.23
CA THR A 42 -6.47 17.72 -8.30
C THR A 42 -7.07 18.47 -7.11
N HIS A 43 -7.70 19.61 -7.36
CA HIS A 43 -8.32 20.47 -6.32
C HIS A 43 -9.64 19.91 -5.76
N ASN A 44 -10.18 18.84 -6.36
CA ASN A 44 -11.40 18.16 -5.93
C ASN A 44 -11.07 16.90 -5.12
N MET A 45 -11.25 16.98 -3.80
CA MET A 45 -10.92 15.93 -2.83
C MET A 45 -11.56 14.56 -3.18
N SER A 46 -12.82 14.56 -3.61
CA SER A 46 -13.56 13.34 -3.97
C SER A 46 -13.04 12.66 -5.24
N CYS A 47 -12.63 13.45 -6.25
CA CYS A 47 -12.01 12.94 -7.46
C CYS A 47 -10.62 12.37 -7.18
N ALA A 48 -9.82 13.08 -6.38
CA ALA A 48 -8.48 12.64 -5.98
C ALA A 48 -8.52 11.31 -5.21
N PHE A 49 -9.48 11.14 -4.31
CA PHE A 49 -9.67 9.91 -3.55
C PHE A 49 -10.02 8.72 -4.45
N THR A 50 -10.99 8.90 -5.36
CA THR A 50 -11.39 7.85 -6.30
C THR A 50 -10.23 7.44 -7.22
N PHE A 51 -9.48 8.43 -7.70
CA PHE A 51 -8.31 8.18 -8.55
C PHE A 51 -7.19 7.45 -7.79
N SER A 52 -6.95 7.81 -6.53
CA SER A 52 -5.97 7.13 -5.70
C SER A 52 -6.31 5.65 -5.46
N ILE A 53 -7.58 5.34 -5.21
CA ILE A 53 -8.03 3.94 -5.12
C ILE A 53 -7.79 3.21 -6.44
N LEU A 54 -8.14 3.82 -7.58
CA LEU A 54 -7.90 3.22 -8.91
C LEU A 54 -6.42 2.94 -9.17
N VAL A 55 -5.54 3.90 -8.85
CA VAL A 55 -4.08 3.71 -8.97
C VAL A 55 -3.60 2.60 -8.03
N GLY A 56 -4.08 2.57 -6.78
CA GLY A 56 -3.75 1.52 -5.82
C GLY A 56 -4.16 0.12 -6.27
N VAL A 57 -5.39 -0.03 -6.77
CA VAL A 57 -5.88 -1.31 -7.33
C VAL A 57 -5.08 -1.71 -8.56
N THR A 58 -4.74 -0.77 -9.44
CA THR A 58 -3.91 -1.02 -10.64
C THR A 58 -2.52 -1.49 -10.25
N LEU A 59 -1.92 -0.87 -9.22
CA LEU A 59 -0.61 -1.24 -8.71
C LEU A 59 -0.63 -2.63 -8.06
N ILE A 60 -1.66 -2.96 -7.28
CA ILE A 60 -1.85 -4.33 -6.76
C ILE A 60 -2.00 -5.30 -7.93
N ALA A 61 -2.81 -5.00 -8.95
CA ALA A 61 -2.97 -5.87 -10.12
C ALA A 61 -1.62 -6.14 -10.80
N PHE A 62 -0.80 -5.10 -11.02
CA PHE A 62 0.54 -5.24 -11.60
C PHE A 62 1.47 -6.09 -10.73
N LEU A 63 1.52 -5.85 -9.42
CA LEU A 63 2.38 -6.60 -8.50
C LEU A 63 1.94 -8.05 -8.37
N THR A 64 0.63 -8.31 -8.29
CA THR A 64 0.10 -9.67 -8.26
C THR A 64 0.31 -10.38 -9.60
N PHE A 65 0.21 -9.68 -10.73
CA PHE A 65 0.53 -10.25 -12.03
C PHE A 65 2.01 -10.61 -12.15
N TYR A 66 2.91 -9.72 -11.74
CA TYR A 66 4.34 -10.02 -11.65
C TYR A 66 4.61 -11.21 -10.74
N SER A 67 3.97 -11.26 -9.57
CA SER A 67 4.08 -12.38 -8.62
C SER A 67 3.62 -13.70 -9.24
N ALA A 68 2.49 -13.68 -9.95
CA ALA A 68 1.93 -14.84 -10.62
C ALA A 68 2.87 -15.37 -11.73
N VAL A 69 3.48 -14.48 -12.53
CA VAL A 69 4.40 -14.87 -13.62
C VAL A 69 5.73 -15.41 -13.08
N VAL A 70 6.30 -14.80 -12.04
CA VAL A 70 7.63 -15.17 -11.52
C VAL A 70 7.59 -16.35 -10.56
N PHE A 71 6.55 -16.44 -9.72
CA PHE A 71 6.46 -17.43 -8.64
C PHE A 71 5.37 -18.49 -8.88
N ASP A 72 4.76 -18.53 -10.07
CA ASP A 72 3.71 -19.47 -10.47
C ASP A 72 2.53 -19.53 -9.47
N ARG A 73 2.18 -18.36 -8.92
CA ARG A 73 1.11 -18.21 -7.93
C ARG A 73 -0.22 -17.87 -8.58
N ARG A 74 -1.31 -18.26 -7.91
CA ARG A 74 -2.67 -18.02 -8.37
C ARG A 74 -3.04 -16.52 -8.25
N PHE A 75 -2.89 -15.79 -9.36
CA PHE A 75 -3.22 -14.36 -9.48
C PHE A 75 -4.51 -13.97 -8.76
N TRP A 76 -5.63 -14.61 -9.10
CA TRP A 76 -6.95 -14.24 -8.58
C TRP A 76 -7.06 -14.32 -7.07
N ARG A 77 -6.41 -15.32 -6.45
CA ARG A 77 -6.46 -15.49 -5.00
C ARG A 77 -5.67 -14.39 -4.30
N GLU A 78 -4.42 -14.17 -4.73
CA GLU A 78 -3.57 -13.13 -4.15
C GLU A 78 -4.12 -11.73 -4.41
N PHE A 79 -4.71 -11.48 -5.58
CA PHE A 79 -5.26 -10.19 -5.94
C PHE A 79 -6.44 -9.82 -5.04
N VAL A 80 -7.43 -10.71 -4.92
CA VAL A 80 -8.62 -10.47 -4.10
C VAL A 80 -8.25 -10.36 -2.62
N GLU A 81 -7.31 -11.17 -2.14
CA GLU A 81 -6.81 -11.11 -0.77
C GLU A 81 -6.13 -9.75 -0.49
N THR A 82 -5.27 -9.29 -1.39
CA THR A 82 -4.52 -8.04 -1.22
C THR A 82 -5.41 -6.80 -1.36
N VAL A 83 -6.29 -6.76 -2.36
CA VAL A 83 -7.28 -5.69 -2.52
C VAL A 83 -8.25 -5.66 -1.35
N GLY A 84 -8.71 -6.83 -0.88
CA GLY A 84 -9.57 -6.95 0.29
C GLY A 84 -8.92 -6.38 1.55
N LEU A 85 -7.65 -6.69 1.80
CA LEU A 85 -6.87 -6.12 2.91
C LEU A 85 -6.70 -4.61 2.78
N MET A 86 -6.37 -4.10 1.59
CA MET A 86 -6.27 -2.66 1.33
C MET A 86 -7.60 -1.94 1.63
N LEU A 87 -8.73 -2.45 1.13
CA LEU A 87 -10.03 -1.82 1.34
C LEU A 87 -10.48 -1.91 2.79
N ALA A 88 -10.25 -3.05 3.45
CA ALA A 88 -10.58 -3.23 4.87
C ALA A 88 -9.77 -2.26 5.75
N THR A 89 -8.46 -2.16 5.52
CA THR A 89 -7.59 -1.22 6.26
C THR A 89 -7.95 0.24 5.97
N ALA A 90 -8.32 0.58 4.73
CA ALA A 90 -8.79 1.92 4.38
C ALA A 90 -10.10 2.26 5.11
N ALA A 91 -11.07 1.34 5.15
CA ALA A 91 -12.33 1.52 5.85
C ALA A 91 -12.12 1.71 7.36
N VAL A 92 -11.30 0.87 7.98
CA VAL A 92 -10.97 0.98 9.42
C VAL A 92 -10.28 2.32 9.70
N THR A 93 -9.31 2.71 8.87
CA THR A 93 -8.60 3.99 9.02
C THR A 93 -9.55 5.18 8.86
N PHE A 94 -10.50 5.11 7.93
CA PHE A 94 -11.50 6.16 7.75
C PHE A 94 -12.42 6.30 8.98
N VAL A 95 -12.92 5.18 9.52
CA VAL A 95 -13.75 5.18 10.74
C VAL A 95 -12.98 5.76 11.93
N LEU A 96 -11.73 5.34 12.12
CA LEU A 96 -10.86 5.89 13.16
C LEU A 96 -10.60 7.38 12.96
N GLY A 97 -10.37 7.81 11.71
CA GLY A 97 -10.18 9.22 11.35
C GLY A 97 -11.41 10.07 11.68
N VAL A 98 -12.62 9.58 11.40
CA VAL A 98 -13.87 10.26 11.74
C VAL A 98 -14.06 10.32 13.26
N PHE A 99 -13.80 9.21 13.97
CA PHE A 99 -13.92 9.16 15.43
C PHE A 99 -12.96 10.13 16.12
N LEU A 100 -11.69 10.15 15.69
CA LEU A 100 -10.68 11.09 16.15
C LEU A 100 -11.06 12.52 15.76
N GLY A 101 -11.52 12.76 14.53
CA GLY A 101 -11.96 14.08 14.08
C GLY A 101 -13.10 14.66 14.92
N ASN A 102 -14.04 13.82 15.34
CA ASN A 102 -15.12 14.19 16.26
C ASN A 102 -14.59 14.45 17.69
N ALA A 103 -13.70 13.58 18.21
CA ALA A 103 -13.11 13.74 19.53
C ALA A 103 -12.23 15.00 19.68
N PHE A 104 -11.54 15.40 18.60
CA PHE A 104 -10.70 16.60 18.55
C PHE A 104 -11.45 17.85 18.05
N GLY A 105 -12.75 17.76 17.75
CA GLY A 105 -13.58 18.91 17.36
C GLY A 105 -13.27 19.50 15.96
N LEU A 106 -12.59 18.76 15.09
CA LEU A 106 -12.14 19.23 13.77
C LEU A 106 -13.28 19.38 12.74
N GLN A 107 -14.51 18.99 13.08
CA GLN A 107 -15.68 19.16 12.21
C GLN A 107 -16.03 20.64 11.95
N HIS A 108 -15.64 21.57 12.83
CA HIS A 108 -16.00 23.00 12.69
C HIS A 108 -15.12 23.77 11.67
N ILE A 109 -14.00 23.21 11.21
CA ILE A 109 -13.06 23.93 10.30
C ILE A 109 -13.29 23.56 8.82
N MET A 110 -14.06 22.50 8.53
CA MET A 110 -14.27 21.97 7.18
C MET A 110 -15.71 22.12 6.66
N SER A 111 -16.48 23.10 7.16
CA SER A 111 -17.77 23.50 6.58
C SER A 111 -17.61 24.64 5.59
#